data_AF-A0A661J8A3-F1
#
_entry.id   AF-A0A661J8A3-F1
#
_cell.length_a   1.000
_cell.length_b   1.000
_cell.length_c   1.000
_cell.angle_alpha   90.00
_cell.angle_beta   90.00
_cell.angle_gamma   90.00
#
_symmetry.space_group_name_H-M   'P 1'
#
loop_
_entity.id
_entity.type
_entity.pdbx_description
1 polymer ?
#
loop_
_entity_poly.entity_id
_entity_poly.type
_entity_poly.pdbx_seq_one_letter_code
_entity_poly.pdbx_strand_id
1 'polypeptide(L)'
;MTWYLYLLGFLSVAVGGYIILYTDETRSYFKKFISEDEKKLRLLGIIPFILGVLFFISAFWGSALTFLIILSLLMIAKGIFIFLNPNGMAKALSDWWQNKASDRTYRFAGLIMVILGIVVVSAAQ
;
A
#
# COMPACT_ATOMS: atom_id res chain seq x y z
N MET A 1 -22.43 6.64 -0.21
CA MET A 1 -21.29 5.84 -0.73
C MET A 1 -19.92 6.34 -0.25
N THR A 2 -19.85 7.39 0.60
CA THR A 2 -18.60 7.92 1.17
C THR A 2 -18.08 7.11 2.38
N TRP A 3 -18.93 6.32 3.04
CA TRP A 3 -18.56 5.46 4.18
C TRP A 3 -17.37 4.53 3.87
N TYR A 4 -17.24 4.10 2.61
CA TYR A 4 -16.15 3.24 2.17
C TYR A 4 -14.79 3.95 2.18
N LEU A 5 -14.76 5.24 1.82
CA LEU A 5 -13.56 6.07 1.91
C LEU A 5 -13.15 6.32 3.37
N TYR A 6 -14.12 6.49 4.28
CA TYR A 6 -13.84 6.56 5.72
C TYR A 6 -13.22 5.26 6.23
N LEU A 7 -13.76 4.11 5.84
CA LEU A 7 -13.24 2.81 6.24
C LEU A 7 -11.82 2.58 5.69
N LEU A 8 -11.59 2.86 4.41
CA LEU A 8 -10.27 2.76 3.78
C LEU A 8 -9.25 3.72 4.39
N GLY A 9 -9.65 4.97 4.61
CA GLY A 9 -8.79 5.99 5.21
C GLY A 9 -8.39 5.62 6.63
N PHE A 10 -9.36 5.19 7.45
CA PHE A 10 -9.09 4.70 8.80
C PHE A 10 -8.15 3.48 8.81
N LEU A 11 -8.38 2.52 7.91
CA LEU A 11 -7.54 1.32 7.79
C LEU A 11 -6.12 1.69 7.34
N SER A 12 -5.98 2.65 6.43
CA SER A 12 -4.67 3.18 6.00
C SER A 12 -3.93 3.86 7.15
N VAL A 13 -4.61 4.66 7.97
CA VAL A 13 -4.03 5.30 9.16
C VAL A 13 -3.62 4.24 10.19
N ALA A 14 -4.48 3.25 10.45
CA ALA A 14 -4.20 2.17 11.40
C ALA A 14 -2.97 1.35 10.96
N VAL A 15 -2.91 0.96 9.68
CA VAL A 15 -1.77 0.24 9.11
C VAL A 15 -0.50 1.09 9.15
N GLY A 16 -0.58 2.36 8.74
CA GLY A 16 0.57 3.27 8.79
C GLY A 16 1.10 3.47 10.22
N GLY A 17 0.19 3.65 11.19
CA GLY A 17 0.53 3.74 12.61
C GLY A 17 1.16 2.47 13.14
N TYR A 18 0.64 1.30 12.76
CA TYR A 18 1.23 0.00 13.13
C TYR A 18 2.65 -0.16 12.58
N ILE A 19 2.91 0.22 11.33
CA ILE A 19 4.26 0.18 10.72
C ILE A 19 5.24 1.09 11.48
N ILE A 20 4.79 2.25 11.95
CA ILE A 20 5.61 3.19 12.73
C ILE A 20 5.94 2.63 14.12
N LEU A 21 4.94 2.09 14.82
CA LEU A 21 5.06 1.62 16.19
C LEU A 21 5.79 0.27 16.29
N TYR A 22 5.53 -0.64 15.35
CA TYR A 22 6.01 -2.03 15.34
C TYR A 22 6.84 -2.30 14.08
N THR A 23 7.84 -1.44 13.84
CA THR A 23 8.69 -1.53 12.64
C THR A 23 9.40 -2.88 12.53
N ASP A 24 9.97 -3.37 13.64
CA ASP A 24 10.75 -4.62 13.65
C ASP A 24 9.86 -5.85 13.47
N GLU A 25 8.71 -5.89 14.14
CA GLU A 25 7.72 -6.96 13.96
C GLU A 25 7.19 -6.95 12.52
N THR A 26 6.82 -5.78 11.99
CA THR A 26 6.34 -5.64 10.61
C THR A 26 7.36 -6.18 9.62
N ARG A 27 8.65 -5.83 9.79
CA ARG A 27 9.75 -6.33 8.96
C ARG A 27 9.90 -7.84 9.06
N SER A 28 9.83 -8.40 10.27
CA SER A 28 9.91 -9.84 10.53
C SER A 28 8.75 -10.61 9.89
N TYR A 29 7.51 -10.11 10.03
CA TYR A 29 6.33 -10.67 9.37
C TYR A 29 6.47 -10.64 7.84
N PHE A 30 6.86 -9.50 7.28
CA PHE A 30 7.07 -9.36 5.83
C PHE A 30 8.13 -10.34 5.32
N LYS A 31 9.23 -10.49 6.07
CA LYS A 31 10.30 -11.42 5.73
C LYS A 31 9.80 -12.86 5.73
N LYS A 32 9.14 -13.33 6.78
CA LYS A 32 8.56 -14.69 6.84
C LYS A 32 7.56 -14.95 5.71
N PHE A 33 6.70 -13.99 5.41
CA PHE A 33 5.64 -14.20 4.43
C PHE A 33 6.14 -14.28 2.98
N ILE A 34 7.22 -13.56 2.65
CA ILE A 34 7.72 -13.42 1.28
C ILE A 34 8.92 -14.32 0.97
N SER A 35 9.79 -14.61 1.95
CA SER A 35 11.03 -15.35 1.69
C SER A 35 10.82 -16.84 1.34
N GLU A 36 9.62 -17.38 1.54
CA GLU A 36 9.31 -18.78 1.26
C GLU A 36 8.85 -19.08 -0.18
N ASP A 37 8.38 -18.08 -0.95
CA ASP A 37 7.75 -18.39 -2.23
C ASP A 37 7.66 -17.20 -3.21
N GLU A 38 8.28 -17.31 -4.39
CA GLU A 38 8.14 -16.31 -5.47
C GLU A 38 6.69 -16.15 -5.93
N LYS A 39 5.89 -17.22 -5.83
CA LYS A 39 4.45 -17.17 -6.13
C LYS A 39 3.71 -16.26 -5.15
N LYS A 40 4.04 -16.29 -3.85
CA LYS A 40 3.44 -15.42 -2.83
C LYS A 40 3.78 -13.95 -3.11
N LEU A 41 5.00 -13.66 -3.56
CA LEU A 41 5.41 -12.30 -3.93
C LEU A 41 4.59 -11.76 -5.12
N ARG A 42 4.29 -12.59 -6.13
CA ARG A 42 3.39 -12.19 -7.23
C ARG A 42 1.95 -11.98 -6.74
N LEU A 43 1.45 -12.85 -5.86
CA LEU A 43 0.11 -12.71 -5.26
C LEU A 43 0.01 -11.43 -4.40
N LEU A 44 1.11 -10.97 -3.82
CA LEU A 44 1.15 -9.69 -3.09
C LEU A 44 0.79 -8.50 -3.99
N GLY A 45 1.00 -8.60 -5.31
CA GLY A 45 0.60 -7.59 -6.30
C GLY A 45 -0.91 -7.50 -6.51
N ILE A 46 -1.66 -8.55 -6.18
CA ILE A 46 -3.13 -8.57 -6.29
C ILE A 46 -3.76 -7.62 -5.27
N ILE A 47 -3.19 -7.52 -4.06
CA ILE A 47 -3.68 -6.65 -3.00
C ILE A 47 -3.72 -5.16 -3.43
N PRO A 48 -2.60 -4.54 -3.84
CA PRO A 48 -2.61 -3.16 -4.31
C PRO A 48 -3.42 -2.98 -5.59
N PHE A 49 -3.53 -4.00 -6.45
CA PHE A 49 -4.41 -3.93 -7.62
C PHE A 49 -5.89 -3.84 -7.23
N ILE A 50 -6.37 -4.75 -6.37
CA ILE A 50 -7.77 -4.75 -5.87
C ILE A 50 -8.06 -3.44 -5.14
N LEU A 51 -7.17 -3.02 -4.24
CA LEU A 51 -7.32 -1.76 -3.52
C LEU A 51 -7.37 -0.57 -4.49
N GLY A 52 -6.50 -0.54 -5.50
CA GLY A 52 -6.49 0.50 -6.52
C GLY A 52 -7.78 0.56 -7.33
N VAL A 53 -8.35 -0.58 -7.73
CA VAL A 53 -9.65 -0.64 -8.42
C VAL A 53 -10.78 -0.15 -7.52
N LEU A 54 -10.78 -0.55 -6.25
CA LEU A 54 -11.74 -0.09 -5.24
C LEU A 54 -11.67 1.43 -5.04
N PHE A 55 -10.45 1.97 -4.95
CA PHE A 55 -10.22 3.41 -4.89
C PHE A 55 -10.70 4.12 -6.15
N PHE A 56 -10.49 3.53 -7.33
CA PHE A 56 -10.90 4.10 -8.61
C PHE A 56 -12.43 4.23 -8.72
N ILE A 57 -13.16 3.18 -8.34
CA ILE A 57 -14.63 3.20 -8.30
C ILE A 57 -15.13 4.24 -7.30
N SER A 58 -14.46 4.34 -6.15
CA SER A 58 -14.81 5.30 -5.09
C SER A 58 -14.54 6.75 -5.50
N ALA A 59 -13.56 6.99 -6.38
CA ALA A 59 -13.19 8.33 -6.85
C ALA A 59 -14.33 9.07 -7.55
N PHE A 60 -15.23 8.36 -8.22
CA PHE A 60 -16.38 8.94 -8.92
C PHE A 60 -17.44 9.57 -7.98
N TRP A 61 -17.35 9.29 -6.68
CA TRP A 61 -18.34 9.72 -5.69
C TRP A 61 -17.77 10.71 -4.66
N GLY A 62 -16.49 11.07 -4.77
CA GLY A 62 -15.79 11.95 -3.83
C GLY A 62 -15.59 13.37 -4.36
N SER A 63 -15.39 14.32 -3.44
CA SER A 63 -15.14 15.74 -3.72
C SER A 63 -13.75 15.99 -4.33
N ALA A 64 -12.76 15.12 -4.05
CA ALA A 64 -11.39 15.20 -4.56
C ALA A 64 -11.09 14.18 -5.67
N LEU A 65 -11.90 14.21 -6.73
CA LEU A 65 -11.90 13.23 -7.83
C LEU A 65 -10.50 13.03 -8.47
N THR A 66 -9.78 14.12 -8.78
CA THR A 66 -8.46 14.05 -9.44
C THR A 66 -7.39 13.35 -8.60
N PHE A 67 -7.34 13.62 -7.30
CA PHE A 67 -6.35 13.01 -6.40
C PHE A 67 -6.59 11.51 -6.25
N LEU A 68 -7.85 11.12 -6.02
CA LEU A 68 -8.23 9.72 -5.88
C LEU A 68 -7.96 8.94 -7.16
N ILE A 69 -8.21 9.51 -8.34
CA ILE A 69 -7.88 8.85 -9.63
C ILE A 69 -6.38 8.61 -9.77
N ILE A 70 -5.54 9.62 -9.51
CA ILE A 70 -4.07 9.48 -9.63
C ILE A 70 -3.58 8.40 -8.66
N LEU A 71 -4.03 8.44 -7.40
CA LEU A 71 -3.66 7.47 -6.39
C LEU A 71 -4.09 6.05 -6.79
N SER A 72 -5.31 5.90 -7.31
CA SER A 72 -5.85 4.63 -7.79
C SER A 72 -5.01 4.06 -8.93
N LEU A 73 -4.67 4.90 -9.91
CA LEU A 73 -3.89 4.50 -11.06
C LEU A 73 -2.48 4.04 -10.66
N LEU A 74 -1.86 4.75 -9.71
CA LEU A 74 -0.57 4.37 -9.13
C LEU A 74 -0.65 3.01 -8.41
N MET A 75 -1.72 2.75 -7.65
CA MET A 75 -1.92 1.47 -6.97
C MET A 75 -2.13 0.32 -7.96
N ILE A 76 -2.95 0.53 -8.98
CA ILE A 76 -3.18 -0.44 -10.06
C ILE A 76 -1.87 -0.74 -10.79
N ALA A 77 -1.13 0.29 -11.20
CA ALA A 77 0.15 0.15 -11.88
C ALA A 77 1.17 -0.61 -11.03
N LYS A 78 1.25 -0.29 -9.72
CA LYS A 78 2.12 -1.00 -8.77
C LYS A 78 1.72 -2.46 -8.62
N GLY A 79 0.43 -2.77 -8.56
CA GLY A 79 -0.06 -4.15 -8.49
C GLY A 79 0.27 -4.97 -9.73
N ILE A 80 0.05 -4.40 -10.91
CA ILE A 80 0.43 -5.01 -12.20
C ILE A 80 1.95 -5.22 -12.27
N PHE A 81 2.75 -4.23 -11.86
CA PHE A 81 4.20 -4.31 -11.87
C PHE A 81 4.73 -5.43 -10.96
N ILE A 82 4.18 -5.54 -9.74
CA ILE A 82 4.56 -6.61 -8.80
C ILE A 82 4.11 -7.99 -9.32
N PHE A 83 2.92 -8.07 -9.93
CA PHE A 83 2.38 -9.31 -10.46
C PHE A 83 3.18 -9.85 -11.66
N LEU A 84 3.47 -8.97 -12.64
CA LEU A 84 4.29 -9.33 -13.80
C LEU A 84 5.74 -9.59 -13.43
N ASN A 85 6.23 -8.94 -12.37
CA ASN A 85 7.61 -9.03 -11.88
C ASN A 85 8.65 -9.02 -13.03
N PRO A 86 8.63 -7.98 -13.90
CA PRO A 86 9.53 -7.94 -15.04
C PRO A 86 10.97 -8.00 -14.56
N ASN A 87 11.76 -8.93 -15.10
CA ASN A 87 13.17 -9.13 -14.78
C ASN A 87 13.48 -9.35 -13.28
N GLY A 88 12.52 -9.84 -12.48
CA GLY A 88 12.75 -10.06 -11.04
C GLY A 88 12.82 -8.77 -10.21
N MET A 89 12.43 -7.61 -10.76
CA MET A 89 12.49 -6.33 -10.06
C MET A 89 11.68 -6.29 -8.77
N ALA A 90 10.53 -6.96 -8.70
CA ALA A 90 9.74 -7.03 -7.48
C ALA A 90 10.46 -7.84 -6.39
N LYS A 91 11.25 -8.85 -6.77
CA LYS A 91 12.12 -9.60 -5.85
C LYS A 91 13.26 -8.72 -5.33
N ALA A 92 13.92 -7.97 -6.21
CA ALA A 92 14.97 -7.03 -5.82
C ALA A 92 14.45 -5.91 -4.90
N LEU A 93 13.27 -5.37 -5.18
CA LEU A 93 12.62 -4.37 -4.33
C LEU A 93 12.26 -4.94 -2.97
N SER A 94 11.74 -6.18 -2.93
CA SER A 94 11.43 -6.87 -1.69
C SER A 94 12.67 -7.18 -0.86
N ASP A 95 13.75 -7.62 -1.50
CA ASP A 95 15.03 -7.87 -0.83
C ASP A 95 15.62 -6.58 -0.25
N TRP A 96 15.57 -5.49 -1.02
CA TRP A 96 15.95 -4.16 -0.54
C TRP A 96 15.11 -3.75 0.67
N TRP A 97 13.78 -3.90 0.59
CA TRP A 97 12.87 -3.57 1.67
C TRP A 97 13.13 -4.40 2.95
N GLN A 98 13.43 -5.69 2.81
CA GLN A 98 13.60 -6.58 3.96
C GLN A 98 15.00 -6.53 4.56
N ASN A 99 16.04 -6.38 3.76
CA ASN A 99 17.42 -6.57 4.20
C ASN A 99 18.22 -5.27 4.23
N LYS A 100 17.88 -4.28 3.41
CA LYS A 100 18.65 -3.02 3.29
C LYS A 100 17.94 -1.78 3.81
N ALA A 101 16.61 -1.79 3.89
CA ALA A 101 15.86 -0.64 4.42
C ALA A 101 16.12 -0.47 5.92
N SER A 102 16.37 0.77 6.32
CA SER A 102 16.56 1.16 7.72
C SER A 102 15.21 1.33 8.43
N ASP A 103 15.20 1.29 9.75
CA ASP A 103 13.99 1.52 10.55
C ASP A 103 13.38 2.89 10.27
N ARG A 104 14.23 3.89 9.99
CA ARG A 104 13.80 5.23 9.57
C ARG A 104 13.00 5.18 8.26
N THR A 105 13.37 4.31 7.32
CA THR A 105 12.66 4.11 6.05
C THR A 105 11.28 3.51 6.27
N TYR A 106 11.16 2.52 7.15
CA TYR A 106 9.86 1.92 7.53
C TYR A 106 8.95 2.95 8.19
N ARG A 107 9.47 3.69 9.18
CA ARG A 107 8.70 4.75 9.86
C ARG A 107 8.27 5.85 8.88
N PHE A 108 9.15 6.22 7.94
CA PHE A 108 8.81 7.20 6.90
C PHE A 108 7.70 6.69 5.98
N ALA A 109 7.75 5.42 5.55
CA ALA A 109 6.69 4.83 4.74
C ALA A 109 5.36 4.72 5.51
N GLY A 110 5.40 4.35 6.79
CA GLY A 110 4.22 4.38 7.66
C GLY A 110 3.64 5.79 7.77
N LEU A 111 4.49 6.82 7.88
CA LEU A 111 4.06 8.21 7.94
C LEU A 111 3.40 8.68 6.64
N ILE A 112 3.97 8.32 5.48
CA ILE A 112 3.32 8.55 4.18
C ILE A 112 1.93 7.88 4.17
N MET A 113 1.84 6.64 4.64
CA MET A 113 0.58 5.88 4.65
C MET A 113 -0.49 6.49 5.57
N VAL A 114 -0.08 7.05 6.72
CA VAL A 114 -0.94 7.83 7.61
C VAL A 114 -1.43 9.11 6.92
N ILE A 115 -0.53 9.89 6.31
CA ILE A 115 -0.91 11.12 5.59
C ILE A 115 -1.89 10.80 4.47
N LEU A 116 -1.61 9.76 3.67
CA LEU A 116 -2.52 9.32 2.62
C LEU A 116 -3.89 8.93 3.18
N GLY A 117 -3.93 8.21 4.29
CA GLY A 117 -5.19 7.86 4.97
C GLY A 117 -5.99 9.09 5.41
N ILE A 118 -5.33 10.09 5.97
CA ILE A 118 -5.97 11.37 6.37
C ILE A 118 -6.53 12.10 5.15
N VAL A 119 -5.77 12.18 4.06
CA VAL A 119 -6.24 12.81 2.82
C VAL A 119 -7.45 12.07 2.24
N VAL A 120 -7.46 10.74 2.29
CA VAL A 120 -8.60 9.93 1.86
C VAL A 120 -9.84 10.18 2.72
N VAL A 121 -9.69 10.29 4.05
CA VAL A 121 -10.79 10.66 4.95
C VAL A 121 -11.30 12.08 4.63
N SER A 122 -10.39 13.02 4.40
CA SER A 122 -10.76 14.39 4.04
C SER A 122 -11.48 14.48 2.69
N ALA A 123 -11.13 13.61 1.73
CA ALA A 123 -11.79 13.53 0.43
C ALA A 123 -13.19 12.87 0.48
N ALA A 124 -13.56 12.29 1.63
CA ALA A 124 -14.87 11.69 1.87
C ALA A 124 -15.89 12.67 2.49
N GLN A 125 -15.43 13.87 2.86
CA GLN A 125 -16.25 14.99 3.32
C GLN A 125 -16.75 15.80 2.13
#